data_AF-A0A0L0LKL3-F1
#
_entry.id   AF-A0A0L0LKL3-F1
#
_cell.length_a   1.000
_cell.length_b   1.000
_cell.length_c   1.000
_cell.angle_alpha   90.00
_cell.angle_beta   90.00
_cell.angle_gamma   90.00
#
_symmetry.space_group_name_H-M   'P 1'
#
loop_
_entity.id
_entity.type
_entity.pdbx_description
1 polymer ?
#
loop_
_entity_poly.entity_id
_entity_poly.type
_entity_poly.pdbx_seq_one_letter_code
_entity_poly.pdbx_strand_id
1 'polypeptide(L)' 'MIKAVIFDSDGMLSHGPRFSDTYAREQNIPIEEMIPFFTGPFKDCLIGKADLKDELEKGDWLQKWG' A
#
# COMPACT_ATOMS: atom_id res chain seq x y z
N MET A 1 14.03 -34.39 2.62
CA MET A 1 12.55 -34.29 2.60
C MET A 1 12.20 -32.85 2.96
N ILE A 2 11.53 -32.11 2.08
CA ILE A 2 11.12 -30.73 2.38
C ILE A 2 10.01 -30.75 3.44
N LYS A 3 10.07 -29.81 4.40
CA LYS A 3 9.14 -29.74 5.54
C LYS A 3 8.10 -28.62 5.44
N ALA A 4 8.41 -27.56 4.69
CA ALA A 4 7.51 -26.44 4.45
C ALA A 4 7.85 -25.77 3.12
N VAL A 5 6.85 -25.09 2.57
CA VAL A 5 7.00 -24.18 1.42
C VAL A 5 6.26 -22.89 1.78
N ILE A 6 6.92 -21.76 1.53
CA ILE A 6 6.36 -20.43 1.76
C ILE A 6 6.18 -19.80 0.39
N PHE A 7 4.98 -19.32 0.12
CA PHE A 7 4.66 -18.59 -1.09
C PHE A 7 4.44 -17.13 -0.73
N ASP A 8 4.92 -16.25 -1.61
CA ASP A 8 4.43 -14.89 -1.62
C ASP A 8 2.94 -14.88 -2.01
N SER A 9 2.18 -13.95 -1.46
CA SER A 9 0.76 -13.81 -1.78
C SER A 9 0.62 -13.00 -3.07
N ASP A 10 1.07 -11.75 -3.04
CA ASP A 10 0.71 -10.75 -4.04
C ASP A 10 1.51 -10.92 -5.33
N GLY A 11 0.82 -11.27 -6.41
CA GLY A 11 1.43 -11.55 -7.71
C GLY A 11 1.95 -12.98 -7.87
N MET A 12 1.78 -13.84 -6.85
CA MET A 12 2.14 -15.26 -6.90
C MET A 12 0.93 -16.16 -6.67
N LEU A 13 0.26 -16.04 -5.51
CA LEU A 13 -0.99 -16.75 -5.25
C LEU A 13 -2.20 -15.91 -5.66
N SER A 14 -2.20 -14.62 -5.33
CA SER A 14 -3.22 -13.66 -5.74
C SER A 14 -2.80 -12.94 -7.02
N HIS A 15 -3.77 -12.70 -7.91
CA HIS A 15 -3.55 -12.01 -9.17
C HIS A 15 -4.56 -10.87 -9.28
N GLY A 16 -4.06 -9.63 -9.34
CA GLY A 16 -4.89 -8.44 -9.44
C GLY A 16 -4.07 -7.19 -9.72
N PRO A 17 -4.73 -6.07 -10.09
CA PRO A 17 -4.08 -4.77 -10.16
C PRO A 17 -3.49 -4.38 -8.79
N ARG A 18 -2.53 -3.45 -8.79
CA ARG A 18 -1.97 -2.96 -7.52
C ARG A 18 -3.08 -2.34 -6.67
N PHE A 19 -2.93 -2.45 -5.36
CA PHE A 19 -3.86 -1.83 -4.41
C PHE A 19 -4.05 -0.34 -4.70
N SER A 20 -2.96 0.40 -4.93
CA SER A 20 -3.01 1.84 -5.24
C SER A 20 -3.86 2.15 -6.46
N ASP A 21 -3.72 1.36 -7.53
CA ASP A 21 -4.46 1.57 -8.78
C ASP A 21 -5.94 1.25 -8.60
N THR A 22 -6.24 0.20 -7.83
CA THR A 22 -7.61 -0.22 -7.52
C THR A 22 -8.32 0.84 -6.67
N TYR A 23 -7.68 1.28 -5.60
CA TYR A 23 -8.24 2.25 -4.67
C TYR A 23 -8.39 3.63 -5.33
N ALA A 24 -7.40 4.08 -6.11
CA ALA A 24 -7.49 5.31 -6.90
C ALA A 24 -8.72 5.29 -7.82
N ARG A 25 -8.96 4.17 -8.52
CA ARG A 25 -10.12 4.01 -9.40
C ARG A 25 -11.44 3.97 -8.63
N GLU A 26 -11.50 3.25 -7.51
CA GLU A 26 -12.75 3.06 -6.74
C GLU A 26 -13.18 4.33 -6.01
N GLN A 27 -12.21 5.11 -5.51
CA GLN A 27 -12.45 6.39 -4.83
C GLN A 27 -12.36 7.60 -5.77
N ASN A 28 -12.13 7.36 -7.07
CA ASN A 28 -12.02 8.40 -8.09
C ASN A 28 -10.92 9.45 -7.78
N ILE A 29 -9.82 8.99 -7.19
CA ILE A 29 -8.64 9.79 -6.83
C ILE A 29 -7.63 9.71 -7.99
N PRO A 30 -7.06 10.83 -8.44
CA PRO A 30 -5.91 10.81 -9.34
C PRO A 30 -4.75 10.05 -8.70
N ILE A 31 -4.18 9.06 -9.40
CA ILE A 31 -3.09 8.23 -8.84
C ILE A 31 -1.88 9.09 -8.44
N GLU A 32 -1.69 10.23 -9.11
CA GLU A 32 -0.66 11.22 -8.82
C GLU A 32 -0.76 11.79 -7.40
N GLU A 33 -1.96 11.86 -6.82
CA GLU A 33 -2.18 12.30 -5.44
C GLU A 33 -1.80 11.21 -4.41
N MET A 34 -1.77 9.96 -4.83
CA MET A 34 -1.41 8.82 -3.98
C MET A 34 0.10 8.52 -4.04
N ILE A 35 0.75 8.75 -5.17
CA ILE A 35 2.18 8.45 -5.39
C ILE A 35 3.09 8.93 -4.24
N PRO A 36 2.98 10.18 -3.74
CA PRO A 36 3.88 10.69 -2.70
C PRO A 36 3.89 9.83 -1.43
N PHE A 37 2.75 9.27 -1.03
CA PHE A 37 2.68 8.37 0.11
C PHE A 37 3.37 7.03 -0.19
N PHE A 38 3.01 6.38 -1.29
CA PHE A 38 3.50 5.03 -1.63
C PHE A 38 4.98 4.98 -1.98
N THR A 39 5.55 6.09 -2.48
CA THR A 39 6.99 6.20 -2.75
C THR A 39 7.80 6.78 -1.59
N GLY A 40 7.13 7.36 -0.59
CA GLY A 40 7.77 8.00 0.57
C GLY A 40 7.41 7.29 1.89
N PRO A 41 6.53 7.86 2.74
CA PRO A 41 6.20 7.34 4.08
C PRO A 41 5.92 5.83 4.13
N PHE A 42 5.20 5.30 3.14
CA PHE A 42 4.85 3.88 3.09
C PHE A 42 6.09 2.96 3.06
N LYS A 43 7.20 3.41 2.46
CA LYS A 43 8.45 2.62 2.42
C LYS A 43 9.07 2.44 3.81
N ASP A 44 8.93 3.43 4.68
CA ASP A 44 9.38 3.33 6.07
C ASP A 44 8.46 2.40 6.88
N CYS A 45 7.15 2.39 6.58
CA CYS A 45 6.21 1.44 7.19
C CYS A 45 6.51 -0.02 6.83
N LEU A 46 6.87 -0.30 5.57
CA LEU A 46 7.17 -1.67 5.10
C LEU A 46 8.32 -2.33 5.86
N ILE A 47 9.29 -1.55 6.33
CA ILE A 47 10.45 -2.04 7.07
C ILE A 47 10.29 -1.91 8.60
N GLY A 48 9.10 -1.53 9.07
CA GLY A 48 8.79 -1.37 10.50
C GLY A 48 9.46 -0.16 11.16
N LYS A 49 9.94 0.82 10.36
CA LYS A 49 10.54 2.06 10.88
C LYS A 49 9.47 3.08 11.31
N ALA A 50 8.27 2.98 10.77
CA ALA A 50 7.12 3.80 11.14
C ALA A 50 5.84 2.95 11.21
N ASP A 51 4.86 3.39 12.00
CA ASP A 51 3.54 2.76 12.04
C ASP A 51 2.66 3.27 10.89
N LEU A 52 1.94 2.37 10.23
CA LEU A 52 1.11 2.72 9.07
C LEU A 52 -0.05 3.64 9.43
N LYS A 53 -0.71 3.43 10.58
CA LYS A 53 -1.86 4.25 10.99
C LYS A 53 -1.41 5.66 11.30
N ASP A 54 -0.31 5.80 12.05
CA ASP A 54 0.26 7.11 12.38
C ASP A 54 0.66 7.89 11.12
N GLU A 55 1.31 7.24 10.14
CA GLU A 55 1.72 7.91 8.90
C GLU A 55 0.53 8.32 8.01
N LEU A 56 -0.55 7.53 8.01
CA LEU A 56 -1.80 7.87 7.31
C LEU A 56 -2.47 9.12 7.91
N GLU A 57 -2.45 9.25 9.24
CA GLU A 57 -3.00 10.41 9.95
C GLU A 57 -2.13 11.67 9.78
N LYS A 58 -0.81 11.57 9.94
CA LYS A 58 0.11 12.73 9.89
C LYS A 58 0.06 13.53 8.60
N GLY A 59 -0.15 12.85 7.47
CA GLY A 59 -0.14 13.50 6.15
C GLY A 59 -1.51 13.94 5.65
N ASP A 60 -2.55 13.85 6.49
CA ASP A 60 -3.96 14.02 6.11
C ASP A 60 -4.30 13.18 4.86
N TRP A 61 -3.67 12.00 4.70
CA TRP A 61 -3.79 11.20 3.49
C TRP A 61 -5.20 10.67 3.32
N LEU A 62 -5.79 10.19 4.42
CA LEU A 62 -7.18 9.72 4.44
C LEU A 62 -8.14 10.85 4.07
N GLN A 63 -7.94 12.07 4.59
CA GLN A 63 -8.80 13.20 4.23
C GLN A 63 -8.70 13.56 2.74
N LYS A 64 -7.52 13.43 2.13
CA LYS A 64 -7.30 13.68 0.69
C LYS A 64 -7.93 12.60 -0.18
N TRP A 65 -8.01 11.37 0.31
CA TRP A 65 -8.41 10.21 -0.48
C TRP A 65 -9.88 9.78 -0.26
N GLY A 66 -10.52 10.25 0.81
CA GLY A 66 -11.89 9.86 1.18
C GLY A 66 -11.94 8.63 2.07
#